data_AF-F2TA76-F1
#
_entry.id   AF-F2TA76-F1
#
_cell.length_a   1.000
_cell.length_b   1.000
_cell.length_c   1.000
_cell.angle_alpha   90.00
_cell.angle_beta   90.00
_cell.angle_gamma   90.00
#
_symmetry.space_group_name_H-M   'P 1'
#
loop_
_entity.id
_entity.type
_entity.pdbx_description
1 polymer ?
#
loop_
_entity_poly.entity_id
_entity_poly.type
_entity_poly.pdbx_seq_one_letter_code
_entity_poly.pdbx_strand_id
1 'polypeptide(L)'
;MANNTVENVMDLPPLPLGTRIAIASVLAVSLYNALELFVLIFVAFRTFKGLYFWSLLLSTSAGIVPYSIGFLLGYFAPPIDSEWPLVTLVSVGWWVTTTGQSLILYSRLYLVLRNTKVLRLVLFMIVANAVIFHLPGAIVSIRLMVRESFLEAYIAIEKVQMTVFCVQELIISTLYIWETVKMLRLSLDRGNRRIMWQLISINVIVTVMDVGLLAAVYANLYLYEPSIRVMIYSIKLKLEFAVLGQLVHLASSRSCCLDFTIGSNGFPDFVDPTRITTDITHARRLNPVASKPLRSESDDAIDTPSILLPPPGGSLSGDDGHYMTRSTCSRSTQTNPISPSTTLLLGNSSRSGSREQNGEASNPETECPG
;
A
#
# COMPACT_ATOMS: atom_id res chain seq x y z
N MET A 1 -39.27 5.10 -55.77
CA MET A 1 -38.75 4.32 -54.62
C MET A 1 -37.24 4.39 -54.70
N ALA A 2 -36.58 5.04 -53.74
CA ALA A 2 -35.12 5.02 -53.63
C ALA A 2 -34.69 3.73 -52.92
N ASN A 3 -33.53 3.17 -53.29
CA ASN A 3 -33.05 1.92 -52.73
C ASN A 3 -32.14 2.19 -51.53
N ASN A 4 -32.28 1.43 -50.45
CA ASN A 4 -31.58 1.69 -49.19
C ASN A 4 -30.16 1.09 -49.22
N THR A 5 -29.18 1.85 -49.68
CA THR A 5 -27.76 1.51 -49.49
C THR A 5 -27.35 1.84 -48.05
N VAL A 6 -27.40 0.84 -47.18
CA VAL A 6 -26.68 0.88 -45.90
C VAL A 6 -25.20 0.67 -46.21
N GLU A 7 -24.48 1.77 -46.39
CA GLU A 7 -23.02 1.74 -46.40
C GLU A 7 -22.56 1.44 -44.97
N ASN A 8 -21.96 0.25 -44.78
CA ASN A 8 -21.41 -0.13 -43.48
C ASN A 8 -20.18 0.74 -43.20
N VAL A 9 -20.24 1.60 -42.17
CA VAL A 9 -19.08 2.45 -41.83
C VAL A 9 -18.04 1.68 -40.99
N MET A 10 -17.61 0.54 -41.53
CA MET A 10 -16.46 -0.22 -41.05
C MET A 10 -15.55 -0.70 -42.21
N ASP A 11 -15.80 -0.29 -43.45
CA ASP A 11 -14.88 -0.46 -44.59
C ASP A 11 -13.67 0.52 -44.53
N LEU A 12 -13.06 0.64 -43.34
CA LEU A 12 -11.69 1.13 -43.21
C LEU A 12 -10.77 0.09 -43.88
N PRO A 13 -9.86 0.46 -44.80
CA PRO A 13 -8.98 -0.50 -45.46
C PRO A 13 -8.25 -1.36 -44.43
N PRO A 14 -8.21 -2.69 -44.60
CA PRO A 14 -7.86 -3.61 -43.53
C PRO A 14 -6.47 -3.28 -42.97
N LEU A 15 -6.45 -2.85 -41.70
CA LEU A 15 -5.26 -2.32 -41.01
C LEU A 15 -4.00 -3.13 -41.36
N PRO A 16 -2.88 -2.47 -41.75
CA PRO A 16 -1.67 -3.17 -42.19
C PRO A 16 -1.26 -4.26 -41.21
N LEU A 17 -0.86 -5.42 -41.74
CA LEU A 17 -0.62 -6.62 -40.93
C LEU A 17 0.38 -6.37 -39.79
N GLY A 18 1.44 -5.59 -40.05
CA GLY A 18 2.41 -5.18 -39.02
C GLY A 18 1.79 -4.34 -37.88
N THR A 19 0.83 -3.47 -38.19
CA THR A 19 0.09 -2.67 -37.18
C THR A 19 -0.78 -3.57 -36.31
N ARG A 20 -1.50 -4.54 -36.91
CA ARG A 20 -2.28 -5.54 -36.15
C ARG A 20 -1.37 -6.36 -35.22
N ILE A 21 -0.25 -6.86 -35.73
CA ILE A 21 0.72 -7.63 -34.95
C ILE A 21 1.33 -6.79 -33.81
N ALA A 22 1.66 -5.53 -34.06
CA ALA A 22 2.17 -4.61 -33.02
C ALA A 22 1.13 -4.38 -31.91
N ILE A 23 -0.12 -4.08 -32.26
CA ILE A 23 -1.24 -3.93 -31.32
C ILE A 23 -1.43 -5.21 -30.49
N ALA A 24 -1.52 -6.38 -31.15
CA ALA A 24 -1.66 -7.67 -30.46
C ALA A 24 -0.51 -7.94 -29.49
N SER A 25 0.73 -7.63 -29.89
CA SER A 25 1.94 -7.85 -29.09
C SER A 25 1.96 -6.95 -27.85
N VAL A 26 1.61 -5.68 -28.00
CA VAL A 26 1.50 -4.71 -26.88
C VAL A 26 0.39 -5.11 -25.91
N LEU A 27 -0.78 -5.53 -26.40
CA LEU A 27 -1.88 -6.04 -25.57
C LEU A 27 -1.51 -7.34 -24.85
N ALA A 28 -0.81 -8.27 -25.51
CA ALA A 28 -0.35 -9.51 -24.91
C ALA A 28 0.69 -9.29 -23.79
N VAL A 29 1.64 -8.37 -23.98
CA VAL A 29 2.60 -7.96 -22.93
C VAL A 29 1.88 -7.30 -21.75
N SER A 30 0.86 -6.48 -22.02
CA SER A 30 0.02 -5.85 -20.99
C SER A 30 -0.71 -6.90 -20.15
N LEU A 31 -1.30 -7.90 -20.80
CA LEU A 31 -2.02 -9.00 -20.16
C LEU A 31 -1.08 -9.91 -19.37
N TYR A 32 0.11 -10.22 -19.90
CA TYR A 32 1.15 -10.98 -19.17
C TYR A 32 1.58 -10.26 -17.90
N ASN A 33 1.92 -8.96 -18.00
CA ASN A 33 2.29 -8.13 -16.84
C ASN A 33 1.19 -8.12 -15.77
N ALA A 34 -0.08 -8.04 -16.19
CA ALA A 34 -1.22 -8.05 -15.28
C ALA A 34 -1.45 -9.42 -14.61
N LEU A 35 -1.30 -10.53 -15.34
CA LEU A 35 -1.43 -11.88 -14.79
C LEU A 35 -0.29 -12.21 -13.81
N GLU A 36 0.96 -11.86 -14.16
CA GLU A 36 2.11 -11.97 -13.27
C GLU A 36 1.90 -11.16 -11.98
N LEU A 37 1.49 -9.90 -12.11
CA LEU A 37 1.20 -9.04 -10.97
C LEU A 37 0.03 -9.58 -10.12
N PHE A 38 -1.03 -10.09 -10.74
CA PHE A 38 -2.16 -10.68 -10.04
C PHE A 38 -1.72 -11.84 -9.13
N VAL A 39 -0.85 -12.73 -9.62
CA VAL A 39 -0.25 -13.80 -8.81
C VAL A 39 0.65 -13.22 -7.71
N LEU A 40 1.52 -12.26 -8.04
CA LEU A 40 2.42 -11.61 -7.08
C LEU A 40 1.69 -10.91 -5.92
N ILE A 41 0.50 -10.34 -6.17
CA ILE A 41 -0.36 -9.75 -5.15
C ILE A 41 -0.76 -10.79 -4.10
N PHE A 42 -1.24 -11.98 -4.50
CA PHE A 42 -1.63 -13.02 -3.55
C PHE A 42 -0.44 -13.68 -2.85
N VAL A 43 0.73 -13.73 -3.49
CA VAL A 43 1.97 -14.25 -2.88
C VAL A 43 2.54 -13.29 -1.82
N ALA A 44 2.51 -11.98 -2.06
CA ALA A 44 3.12 -10.98 -1.17
C ALA A 44 2.21 -10.53 -0.02
N PHE A 45 0.89 -10.42 -0.23
CA PHE A 45 -0.03 -9.89 0.79
C PHE A 45 -0.55 -10.98 1.73
N ARG A 46 -0.14 -10.93 3.01
CA ARG A 46 -0.73 -11.77 4.08
C ARG A 46 -2.02 -11.21 4.68
N THR A 47 -2.51 -10.04 4.26
CA THR A 47 -3.70 -9.41 4.86
C THR A 47 -4.47 -8.55 3.86
N PHE A 48 -5.64 -9.03 3.46
CA PHE A 48 -6.47 -8.49 2.37
C PHE A 48 -7.42 -7.34 2.81
N LYS A 49 -6.95 -6.41 3.65
CA LYS A 49 -7.78 -5.36 4.26
C LYS A 49 -7.35 -3.91 3.99
N GLY A 50 -6.18 -3.68 3.40
CA GLY A 50 -5.68 -2.33 3.11
C GLY A 50 -6.29 -1.74 1.83
N LEU A 51 -6.50 -0.41 1.80
CA LEU A 51 -6.97 0.29 0.60
C LEU A 51 -6.04 0.06 -0.59
N TYR A 52 -4.71 0.12 -0.38
CA TYR A 52 -3.69 -0.24 -1.38
C TYR A 52 -3.93 -1.63 -2.01
N PHE A 53 -4.24 -2.65 -1.18
CA PHE A 53 -4.47 -4.01 -1.67
C PHE A 53 -5.69 -4.05 -2.60
N TRP A 54 -6.80 -3.47 -2.16
CA TRP A 54 -8.03 -3.43 -2.97
C TRP A 54 -7.87 -2.61 -4.25
N SER A 55 -7.20 -1.46 -4.20
CA SER A 55 -6.94 -0.65 -5.40
C SER A 55 -5.98 -1.35 -6.36
N LEU A 56 -4.90 -1.98 -5.87
CA LEU A 56 -3.95 -2.70 -6.72
C LEU A 56 -4.57 -3.97 -7.34
N LEU A 57 -5.29 -4.76 -6.54
CA LEU A 57 -6.00 -5.95 -7.02
C LEU A 57 -7.04 -5.57 -8.08
N LEU A 58 -7.93 -4.62 -7.78
CA LEU A 58 -9.03 -4.24 -8.67
C LEU A 58 -8.51 -3.59 -9.97
N SER A 59 -7.49 -2.73 -9.90
CA SER A 59 -6.82 -2.18 -11.10
C SER A 59 -6.26 -3.28 -12.01
N THR A 60 -5.76 -4.35 -11.42
CA THR A 60 -5.18 -5.48 -12.17
C THR A 60 -6.28 -6.37 -12.77
N SER A 61 -7.20 -6.86 -11.94
CA SER A 61 -8.17 -7.91 -12.30
C SER A 61 -9.47 -7.42 -12.94
N ALA A 62 -9.94 -6.22 -12.58
CA ALA A 62 -11.15 -5.61 -13.12
C ALA A 62 -10.86 -4.36 -13.98
N GLY A 63 -9.62 -3.88 -13.98
CA GLY A 63 -9.12 -2.81 -14.84
C GLY A 63 -8.42 -3.34 -16.09
N ILE A 64 -7.13 -3.64 -15.96
CA ILE A 64 -6.21 -3.95 -17.06
C ILE A 64 -6.59 -5.24 -17.79
N VAL A 65 -6.95 -6.31 -17.07
CA VAL A 65 -7.31 -7.60 -17.68
C VAL A 65 -8.57 -7.47 -18.57
N PRO A 66 -9.72 -6.94 -18.10
CA PRO A 66 -10.90 -6.69 -18.95
C PRO A 66 -10.63 -5.75 -20.12
N TYR A 67 -9.89 -4.65 -19.91
CA TYR A 67 -9.55 -3.70 -20.97
C TYR A 67 -8.73 -4.37 -22.08
N SER A 68 -7.69 -5.14 -21.71
CA SER A 68 -6.83 -5.85 -22.66
C SER A 68 -7.61 -6.93 -23.44
N ILE A 69 -8.45 -7.71 -22.75
CA ILE A 69 -9.29 -8.74 -23.37
C ILE A 69 -10.33 -8.13 -24.31
N GLY A 70 -10.96 -7.01 -23.92
CA GLY A 70 -11.95 -6.31 -24.74
C GLY A 70 -11.37 -5.81 -26.06
N PHE A 71 -10.18 -5.21 -26.05
CA PHE A 71 -9.48 -4.81 -27.27
C PHE A 71 -8.96 -6.01 -28.08
N LEU A 72 -8.45 -7.07 -27.45
CA LEU A 72 -8.04 -8.29 -28.18
C LEU A 72 -9.22 -8.95 -28.90
N LEU A 73 -10.38 -9.06 -28.25
CA LEU A 73 -11.58 -9.58 -28.90
C LEU A 73 -12.08 -8.61 -29.99
N GLY A 74 -12.15 -7.31 -29.74
CA GLY A 74 -12.58 -6.32 -30.74
C GLY A 74 -11.70 -6.24 -31.99
N TYR A 75 -10.40 -6.54 -31.90
CA TYR A 75 -9.48 -6.54 -33.05
C TYR A 75 -9.32 -7.90 -33.75
N PHE A 76 -9.62 -9.02 -33.08
CA PHE A 76 -9.25 -10.37 -33.57
C PHE A 76 -10.33 -11.46 -33.47
N ALA A 77 -11.44 -11.24 -32.78
CA ALA A 77 -12.56 -12.17 -32.81
C ALA A 77 -13.37 -12.02 -34.12
N PRO A 78 -14.13 -13.05 -34.54
CA PRO A 78 -15.18 -12.88 -35.53
C PRO A 78 -16.21 -11.83 -35.07
N PRO A 79 -16.88 -11.11 -35.99
CA PRO A 79 -18.00 -10.23 -35.63
C PRO A 79 -19.05 -10.97 -34.79
N ILE A 80 -19.40 -10.40 -33.64
CA ILE A 80 -20.41 -10.92 -32.73
C ILE A 80 -21.72 -10.16 -33.01
N ASP A 81 -22.88 -10.81 -32.91
CA ASP A 81 -24.21 -10.21 -33.14
C ASP A 81 -24.52 -8.98 -32.25
N SER A 82 -23.68 -8.69 -31.26
CA SER A 82 -23.76 -7.53 -30.38
C SER A 82 -22.37 -7.14 -29.87
N GLU A 83 -21.92 -5.92 -30.17
CA GLU A 83 -20.65 -5.35 -29.70
C GLU A 83 -20.72 -4.82 -28.25
N TRP A 84 -21.94 -4.63 -27.72
CA TRP A 84 -22.20 -4.08 -26.38
C TRP A 84 -21.40 -4.76 -25.24
N PRO A 85 -21.20 -6.09 -25.21
CA PRO A 85 -20.38 -6.74 -24.18
C PRO A 85 -18.91 -6.27 -24.24
N LEU A 86 -18.34 -6.09 -25.43
CA LEU A 86 -16.95 -5.68 -25.62
C LEU A 86 -16.73 -4.24 -25.15
N VAL A 87 -17.59 -3.31 -25.57
CA VAL A 87 -17.50 -1.90 -25.16
C VAL A 87 -17.81 -1.72 -23.67
N THR A 88 -18.70 -2.54 -23.10
CA THR A 88 -18.90 -2.57 -21.64
C THR A 88 -17.64 -3.05 -20.92
N LEU A 89 -17.00 -4.12 -21.39
CA LEU A 89 -15.78 -4.69 -20.80
C LEU A 89 -14.62 -3.67 -20.83
N VAL A 90 -14.44 -2.97 -21.96
CA VAL A 90 -13.43 -1.89 -22.11
C VAL A 90 -13.77 -0.69 -21.22
N SER A 91 -15.03 -0.26 -21.15
CA SER A 91 -15.44 0.91 -20.36
C SER A 91 -15.28 0.68 -18.85
N VAL A 92 -15.67 -0.49 -18.34
CA VAL A 92 -15.45 -0.86 -16.94
C VAL A 92 -13.95 -0.95 -16.65
N GLY A 93 -13.19 -1.63 -17.53
CA GLY A 93 -11.73 -1.71 -17.43
C GLY A 93 -11.05 -0.33 -17.40
N TRP A 94 -11.56 0.62 -18.17
CA TRP A 94 -11.07 2.00 -18.24
C TRP A 94 -11.28 2.77 -16.93
N TRP A 95 -12.51 2.80 -16.40
CA TRP A 95 -12.82 3.55 -15.18
C TRP A 95 -12.11 2.96 -13.96
N VAL A 96 -12.05 1.63 -13.87
CA VAL A 96 -11.39 0.90 -12.78
C VAL A 96 -9.88 1.15 -12.81
N THR A 97 -9.23 1.03 -13.97
CA THR A 97 -7.77 1.30 -14.08
C THR A 97 -7.44 2.74 -13.69
N THR A 98 -8.12 3.71 -14.30
CA THR A 98 -7.80 5.14 -14.12
C THR A 98 -8.00 5.61 -12.68
N THR A 99 -9.12 5.21 -12.06
CA THR A 99 -9.40 5.56 -10.65
C THR A 99 -8.46 4.80 -9.71
N GLY A 100 -8.18 3.53 -10.01
CA GLY A 100 -7.34 2.66 -9.20
C GLY A 100 -5.88 3.10 -9.11
N GLN A 101 -5.27 3.54 -10.22
CA GLN A 101 -3.90 4.09 -10.25
C GLN A 101 -3.77 5.29 -9.29
N SER A 102 -4.70 6.25 -9.38
CA SER A 102 -4.76 7.40 -8.48
C SER A 102 -4.98 7.00 -7.01
N LEU A 103 -5.76 5.95 -6.73
CA LEU A 103 -5.95 5.42 -5.37
C LEU A 103 -4.71 4.70 -4.81
N ILE A 104 -3.89 4.06 -5.66
CA ILE A 104 -2.61 3.44 -5.28
C ILE A 104 -1.60 4.52 -4.89
N LEU A 105 -1.45 5.56 -5.74
CA LEU A 105 -0.60 6.72 -5.46
C LEU A 105 -1.05 7.45 -4.18
N TYR A 106 -2.36 7.64 -4.00
CA TYR A 106 -2.94 8.15 -2.76
C TYR A 106 -2.61 7.27 -1.55
N SER A 107 -2.69 5.95 -1.67
CA SER A 107 -2.38 5.04 -0.56
C SER A 107 -0.88 4.98 -0.22
N ARG A 108 0.02 5.33 -1.16
CA ARG A 108 1.43 5.61 -0.84
C ARG A 108 1.60 6.96 -0.14
N LEU A 109 0.93 8.01 -0.62
CA LEU A 109 0.94 9.33 0.02
C LEU A 109 0.41 9.25 1.46
N TYR A 110 -0.60 8.43 1.73
CA TYR A 110 -1.13 8.17 3.07
C TYR A 110 -0.07 7.68 4.06
N LEU A 111 0.88 6.84 3.62
CA LEU A 111 1.94 6.29 4.48
C LEU A 111 3.08 7.29 4.78
N VAL A 112 3.18 8.37 3.99
CA VAL A 112 4.24 9.38 4.08
C VAL A 112 3.72 10.69 4.68
N LEU A 113 2.52 11.13 4.31
CA LEU A 113 1.99 12.45 4.63
C LEU A 113 1.22 12.47 5.95
N ARG A 114 1.88 12.98 7.00
CA ARG A 114 1.30 13.11 8.35
C ARG A 114 0.13 14.12 8.46
N ASN A 115 -0.13 14.94 7.43
CA ASN A 115 -1.21 15.94 7.43
C ASN A 115 -2.51 15.39 6.82
N THR A 116 -3.43 14.98 7.69
CA THR A 116 -4.73 14.38 7.31
C THR A 116 -5.68 15.33 6.57
N LYS A 117 -5.51 16.66 6.69
CA LYS A 117 -6.35 17.64 5.96
C LYS A 117 -6.03 17.63 4.46
N VAL A 118 -4.75 17.74 4.12
CA VAL A 118 -4.27 17.69 2.72
C VAL A 118 -4.59 16.33 2.10
N LEU A 119 -4.39 15.25 2.86
CA LEU A 119 -4.70 13.89 2.43
C LEU A 119 -6.19 13.72 2.09
N ARG A 120 -7.10 14.25 2.92
CA ARG A 120 -8.55 14.25 2.62
C ARG A 120 -8.91 15.08 1.38
N LEU A 121 -8.22 16.22 1.17
CA LEU A 121 -8.41 17.04 -0.03
C LEU A 121 -7.97 16.30 -1.31
N VAL A 122 -6.85 15.58 -1.27
CA VAL A 122 -6.40 14.73 -2.38
C VAL A 122 -7.41 13.61 -2.68
N LEU A 123 -7.93 12.92 -1.65
CA LEU A 123 -8.97 11.91 -1.85
C LEU A 123 -10.25 12.51 -2.47
N PHE A 124 -10.67 13.69 -2.00
CA PHE A 124 -11.82 14.41 -2.56
C PHE A 124 -11.59 14.77 -4.04
N MET A 125 -10.40 15.27 -4.41
CA MET A 125 -10.03 15.54 -5.79
C MET A 125 -10.14 14.29 -6.67
N ILE A 126 -9.59 13.14 -6.23
CA ILE A 126 -9.64 11.88 -6.98
C ILE A 126 -11.09 11.43 -7.22
N VAL A 127 -11.93 11.47 -6.19
CA VAL A 127 -13.34 11.05 -6.28
C VAL A 127 -14.16 12.02 -7.13
N ALA A 128 -13.97 13.34 -6.95
CA ALA A 128 -14.65 14.36 -7.74
C ALA A 128 -14.30 14.23 -9.23
N ASN A 129 -13.01 14.13 -9.57
CA ASN A 129 -12.57 13.95 -10.96
C ASN A 129 -13.11 12.64 -11.54
N ALA A 130 -13.05 11.51 -10.81
CA ALA A 130 -13.60 10.24 -11.30
C ALA A 130 -15.10 10.37 -11.65
N VAL A 131 -15.92 10.99 -10.80
CA VAL A 131 -17.36 11.18 -11.07
C VAL A 131 -17.60 12.16 -12.22
N ILE A 132 -16.91 13.31 -12.21
CA ILE A 132 -17.08 14.38 -13.22
C ILE A 132 -16.64 13.92 -14.61
N PHE A 133 -15.60 13.09 -14.72
CA PHE A 133 -15.01 12.73 -16.02
C PHE A 133 -15.45 11.37 -16.56
N HIS A 134 -15.69 10.34 -15.73
CA HIS A 134 -16.15 9.04 -16.25
C HIS A 134 -17.56 9.12 -16.84
N LEU A 135 -18.46 9.91 -16.24
CA LEU A 135 -19.87 9.94 -16.65
C LEU A 135 -20.09 10.59 -18.03
N PRO A 136 -19.51 11.76 -18.39
CA PRO A 136 -19.59 12.29 -19.76
C PRO A 136 -18.91 11.40 -20.79
N GLY A 137 -17.77 10.78 -20.43
CA GLY A 137 -17.08 9.82 -21.28
C GLY A 137 -17.96 8.61 -21.60
N ALA A 138 -18.61 8.02 -20.59
CA ALA A 138 -19.55 6.92 -20.75
C ALA A 138 -20.69 7.28 -21.73
N ILE A 139 -21.29 8.46 -21.55
CA ILE A 139 -22.38 8.95 -22.40
C ILE A 139 -21.91 9.10 -23.85
N VAL A 140 -20.75 9.70 -24.10
CA VAL A 140 -20.28 9.93 -25.47
C VAL A 140 -19.77 8.65 -26.14
N SER A 141 -19.13 7.72 -25.43
CA SER A 141 -18.82 6.38 -25.94
C SER A 141 -20.08 5.63 -26.40
N ILE A 142 -21.15 5.65 -25.59
CA ILE A 142 -22.43 5.01 -25.93
C ILE A 142 -23.11 5.72 -27.11
N ARG A 143 -23.00 7.05 -27.22
CA ARG A 143 -23.51 7.79 -28.39
C ARG A 143 -22.73 7.50 -29.66
N LEU A 144 -21.41 7.32 -29.58
CA LEU A 144 -20.56 7.00 -30.72
C LEU A 144 -20.97 5.69 -31.39
N MET A 145 -21.29 4.64 -30.62
CA MET A 145 -21.80 3.36 -31.14
C MET A 145 -23.13 3.46 -31.93
N VAL A 146 -23.88 4.54 -31.76
CA VAL A 146 -25.18 4.77 -32.44
C VAL A 146 -25.07 5.85 -33.51
N ARG A 147 -24.09 6.75 -33.40
CA ARG A 147 -23.87 7.91 -34.28
C ARG A 147 -22.40 8.34 -34.30
N GLU A 148 -21.77 8.18 -35.44
CA GLU A 148 -20.38 8.62 -35.69
C GLU A 148 -20.17 10.14 -35.61
N SER A 149 -21.25 10.93 -35.71
CA SER A 149 -21.21 12.39 -35.49
C SER A 149 -20.72 12.79 -34.09
N PHE A 150 -20.52 11.84 -33.18
CA PHE A 150 -19.91 12.04 -31.86
C PHE A 150 -18.40 11.75 -31.81
N LEU A 151 -17.75 11.37 -32.92
CA LEU A 151 -16.31 11.03 -32.95
C LEU A 151 -15.42 12.21 -32.52
N GLU A 152 -15.70 13.42 -33.01
CA GLU A 152 -14.98 14.63 -32.59
C GLU A 152 -15.19 14.94 -31.11
N ALA A 153 -16.41 14.75 -30.60
CA ALA A 153 -16.75 14.92 -29.20
C ALA A 153 -16.08 13.87 -28.29
N TYR A 154 -15.95 12.62 -28.76
CA TYR A 154 -15.22 11.56 -28.09
C TYR A 154 -13.74 11.92 -27.95
N ILE A 155 -13.09 12.28 -29.07
CA ILE A 155 -11.68 12.70 -29.12
C ILE A 155 -11.43 13.93 -28.23
N ALA A 156 -12.35 14.90 -28.23
CA ALA A 156 -12.24 16.09 -27.39
C ALA A 156 -12.35 15.77 -25.90
N ILE A 157 -13.34 14.96 -25.49
CA ILE A 157 -13.50 14.53 -24.10
C ILE A 157 -12.30 13.69 -23.65
N GLU A 158 -11.84 12.74 -24.46
CA GLU A 158 -10.70 11.89 -24.15
C GLU A 158 -9.42 12.71 -23.88
N LYS A 159 -9.13 13.72 -24.72
CA LYS A 159 -8.01 14.65 -24.50
C LYS A 159 -8.14 15.41 -23.17
N VAL A 160 -9.34 15.89 -22.83
CA VAL A 160 -9.60 16.59 -21.55
C VAL A 160 -9.46 15.63 -20.36
N GLN A 161 -10.04 14.42 -20.44
CA GLN A 161 -9.92 13.38 -19.41
C GLN A 161 -8.45 13.05 -19.12
N MET A 162 -7.69 12.69 -20.16
CA MET A 162 -6.28 12.32 -20.04
C MET A 162 -5.44 13.46 -19.48
N THR A 163 -5.74 14.71 -19.84
CA THR A 163 -5.10 15.90 -19.26
C THR A 163 -5.39 16.04 -17.76
N VAL A 164 -6.65 15.97 -17.34
CA VAL A 164 -7.01 16.14 -15.93
C VAL A 164 -6.51 14.99 -15.07
N PHE A 165 -6.56 13.75 -15.55
CA PHE A 165 -5.98 12.60 -14.83
C PHE A 165 -4.45 12.69 -14.75
N CYS A 166 -3.75 13.13 -15.80
CA CYS A 166 -2.30 13.38 -15.74
C CYS A 166 -1.95 14.50 -14.74
N VAL A 167 -2.68 15.61 -14.73
CA VAL A 167 -2.50 16.70 -13.73
C VAL A 167 -2.77 16.20 -12.31
N GLN A 168 -3.76 15.33 -12.11
CA GLN A 168 -4.04 14.68 -10.83
C GLN A 168 -2.88 13.77 -10.37
N GLU A 169 -2.35 12.91 -11.24
CA GLU A 169 -1.20 12.04 -10.92
C GLU A 169 0.06 12.88 -10.63
N LEU A 170 0.31 13.95 -11.40
CA LEU A 170 1.37 14.95 -11.16
C LEU A 170 1.26 15.65 -9.80
N ILE A 171 0.05 16.04 -9.37
CA ILE A 171 -0.18 16.67 -8.05
C ILE A 171 0.14 15.69 -6.92
N ILE A 172 -0.32 14.44 -7.03
CA ILE A 172 -0.09 13.39 -6.02
C ILE A 172 1.41 13.03 -5.95
N SER A 173 2.05 12.88 -7.09
CA SER A 173 3.50 12.65 -7.23
C SER A 173 4.31 13.79 -6.60
N THR A 174 4.00 15.05 -6.92
CA THR A 174 4.71 16.22 -6.37
C THR A 174 4.60 16.29 -4.84
N LEU A 175 3.41 16.05 -4.30
CA LEU A 175 3.18 15.96 -2.85
C LEU A 175 3.99 14.83 -2.19
N TYR A 176 4.05 13.66 -2.83
CA TYR A 176 4.82 12.52 -2.36
C TYR A 176 6.33 12.80 -2.36
N ILE A 177 6.87 13.33 -3.46
CA ILE A 177 8.29 13.69 -3.57
C ILE A 177 8.66 14.77 -2.55
N TRP A 178 7.82 15.81 -2.38
CA TRP A 178 8.10 16.90 -1.45
C TRP A 178 8.21 16.43 0.01
N GLU A 179 7.24 15.67 0.51
CA GLU A 179 7.29 15.14 1.88
C GLU A 179 8.39 14.07 2.04
N THR A 180 8.68 13.27 1.00
CA THR A 180 9.80 12.31 1.01
C THR A 180 11.16 13.01 1.07
N VAL A 181 11.38 14.08 0.30
CA VAL A 181 12.60 14.91 0.35
C VAL A 181 12.73 15.62 1.70
N LYS A 182 11.62 16.04 2.31
CA LYS A 182 11.57 16.61 3.66
C LYS A 182 11.99 15.59 4.72
N MET A 183 11.53 14.34 4.65
CA MET A 183 12.04 13.25 5.50
C MET A 183 13.53 12.96 5.23
N LEU A 184 13.97 12.96 3.97
CA LEU A 184 15.37 12.73 3.56
C LEU A 184 16.36 13.79 4.06
N ARG A 185 15.89 15.01 4.34
CA ARG A 185 16.66 16.09 4.98
C ARG A 185 16.77 15.92 6.50
N LEU A 186 15.84 15.20 7.13
CA LEU A 186 15.81 14.95 8.58
C LEU A 186 16.48 13.61 8.97
N SER A 187 16.65 12.67 8.04
CA SER A 187 17.28 11.37 8.29
C SER A 187 18.82 11.44 8.18
N LEU A 188 19.52 11.22 9.29
CA LEU A 188 21.00 11.22 9.35
C LEU A 188 21.65 9.92 8.83
N ASP A 189 20.98 8.77 8.93
CA ASP A 189 21.53 7.48 8.49
C ASP A 189 21.68 7.39 6.96
N ARG A 190 22.89 7.07 6.50
CA ARG A 190 23.25 6.89 5.09
C ARG A 190 22.53 5.72 4.41
N GLY A 191 22.16 4.66 5.14
CA GLY A 191 21.44 3.49 4.60
C GLY A 191 20.04 3.86 4.12
N ASN A 192 19.23 4.43 5.00
CA ASN A 192 17.88 4.93 4.71
C ASN A 192 17.87 5.92 3.53
N ARG A 193 18.91 6.76 3.38
CA ARG A 193 18.99 7.71 2.25
C ARG A 193 19.06 7.03 0.88
N ARG A 194 19.75 5.89 0.73
CA ARG A 194 19.84 5.18 -0.56
C ARG A 194 18.49 4.67 -1.03
N ILE A 195 17.74 4.02 -0.15
CA ILE A 195 16.45 3.40 -0.50
C ILE A 195 15.38 4.50 -0.68
N MET A 196 15.43 5.59 0.10
CA MET A 196 14.57 6.75 -0.12
C MET A 196 14.83 7.45 -1.47
N TRP A 197 16.06 7.44 -1.99
CA TRP A 197 16.35 7.84 -3.38
C TRP A 197 15.77 6.88 -4.43
N GLN A 198 15.73 5.56 -4.17
CA GLN A 198 15.07 4.59 -5.06
C GLN A 198 13.55 4.83 -5.15
N LEU A 199 12.90 5.09 -4.00
CA LEU A 199 11.48 5.48 -3.92
C LEU A 199 11.15 6.75 -4.72
N ILE A 200 12.01 7.77 -4.65
CA ILE A 200 11.87 9.00 -5.45
C ILE A 200 12.06 8.67 -6.94
N SER A 201 13.12 7.94 -7.30
CA SER A 201 13.44 7.59 -8.68
C SER A 201 12.29 6.86 -9.39
N ILE A 202 11.70 5.85 -8.74
CA ILE A 202 10.58 5.10 -9.33
C ILE A 202 9.34 5.98 -9.48
N ASN A 203 9.06 6.90 -8.55
CA ASN A 203 7.94 7.83 -8.67
C ASN A 203 8.15 8.85 -9.80
N VAL A 204 9.39 9.32 -10.02
CA VAL A 204 9.74 10.15 -11.19
C VAL A 204 9.56 9.37 -12.50
N ILE A 205 9.95 8.09 -12.55
CA ILE A 205 9.74 7.24 -13.74
C ILE A 205 8.24 7.09 -14.06
N VAL A 206 7.40 6.84 -13.05
CA VAL A 206 5.93 6.83 -13.21
C VAL A 206 5.45 8.18 -13.76
N THR A 207 5.88 9.31 -13.19
CA THR A 207 5.48 10.64 -13.66
C THR A 207 5.91 10.94 -15.11
N VAL A 208 7.06 10.45 -15.55
CA VAL A 208 7.49 10.57 -16.96
C VAL A 208 6.60 9.73 -17.88
N MET A 209 6.09 8.57 -17.41
CA MET A 209 5.11 7.77 -18.15
C MET A 209 3.74 8.48 -18.27
N ASP A 210 3.31 9.24 -17.25
CA ASP A 210 2.08 10.05 -17.29
C ASP A 210 2.14 11.07 -18.44
N VAL A 211 3.25 11.83 -18.48
CA VAL A 211 3.50 12.85 -19.50
C VAL A 211 3.69 12.23 -20.89
N GLY A 212 4.31 11.04 -20.97
CA GLY A 212 4.44 10.27 -22.21
C GLY A 212 3.10 9.83 -22.80
N LEU A 213 2.16 9.38 -21.97
CA LEU A 213 0.79 9.06 -22.40
C LEU A 213 0.04 10.32 -22.86
N LEU A 214 0.14 11.41 -22.11
CA LEU A 214 -0.49 12.68 -22.48
C LEU A 214 0.03 13.18 -23.83
N ALA A 215 1.35 13.09 -24.08
CA ALA A 215 1.96 13.43 -25.35
C ALA A 215 1.47 12.53 -26.51
N ALA A 216 1.30 11.22 -26.29
CA ALA A 216 0.77 10.31 -27.32
C ALA A 216 -0.67 10.63 -27.73
N VAL A 217 -1.52 11.01 -26.76
CA VAL A 217 -2.90 11.46 -26.98
C VAL A 217 -2.94 12.78 -27.77
N TYR A 218 -2.09 13.75 -27.42
CA TYR A 218 -1.99 15.02 -28.18
C TYR A 218 -1.30 14.88 -29.54
N ALA A 219 -0.47 13.87 -29.74
CA ALA A 219 0.09 13.49 -31.04
C ALA A 219 -0.93 12.84 -31.99
N ASN A 220 -2.19 12.64 -31.55
CA ASN A 220 -3.29 12.08 -32.34
C ASN A 220 -3.06 10.63 -32.79
N LEU A 221 -2.29 9.84 -32.02
CA LEU A 221 -1.92 8.46 -32.33
C LEU A 221 -3.03 7.44 -32.02
N TYR A 222 -4.30 7.80 -32.25
CA TYR A 222 -5.50 7.11 -31.73
C TYR A 222 -5.56 5.60 -31.99
N LEU A 223 -4.93 5.13 -33.07
CA LEU A 223 -4.88 3.70 -33.41
C LEU A 223 -3.96 2.88 -32.48
N TYR A 224 -2.84 3.45 -32.05
CA TYR A 224 -1.86 2.79 -31.18
C TYR A 224 -2.05 3.14 -29.70
N GLU A 225 -2.58 4.34 -29.44
CA GLU A 225 -2.64 4.94 -28.11
C GLU A 225 -3.37 4.05 -27.09
N PRO A 226 -4.56 3.46 -27.33
CA PRO A 226 -5.22 2.59 -26.35
C PRO A 226 -4.40 1.35 -25.96
N SER A 227 -3.60 0.82 -26.90
CA SER A 227 -2.72 -0.33 -26.63
C SER A 227 -1.51 0.09 -25.80
N ILE A 228 -0.86 1.20 -26.17
CA ILE A 228 0.25 1.79 -25.41
C ILE A 228 -0.21 2.20 -24.00
N ARG A 229 -1.43 2.72 -23.88
CA ARG A 229 -2.09 3.12 -22.64
C ARG A 229 -2.16 1.97 -21.64
N VAL A 230 -2.74 0.84 -22.03
CA VAL A 230 -2.87 -0.32 -21.12
C VAL A 230 -1.51 -0.97 -20.80
N MET A 231 -0.56 -0.96 -21.74
CA MET A 231 0.81 -1.40 -21.48
C MET A 231 1.50 -0.54 -20.41
N ILE A 232 1.45 0.79 -20.55
CA ILE A 232 2.05 1.70 -19.58
C ILE A 232 1.36 1.58 -18.22
N TYR A 233 0.03 1.45 -18.16
CA TYR A 233 -0.66 1.19 -16.89
C TYR A 233 -0.25 -0.16 -16.26
N SER A 234 0.04 -1.20 -17.04
CA SER A 234 0.55 -2.48 -16.51
C SER A 234 1.95 -2.33 -15.89
N ILE A 235 2.82 -1.54 -16.53
CA ILE A 235 4.17 -1.25 -16.05
C ILE A 235 4.12 -0.38 -14.78
N LYS A 236 3.26 0.65 -14.75
CA LYS A 236 2.97 1.45 -13.54
C LYS A 236 2.63 0.56 -12.35
N LEU A 237 1.65 -0.36 -12.48
CA LEU A 237 1.26 -1.21 -11.35
C LEU A 237 2.40 -2.12 -10.85
N LYS A 238 3.25 -2.65 -11.75
CA LYS A 238 4.43 -3.43 -11.37
C LYS A 238 5.49 -2.57 -10.66
N LEU A 239 5.71 -1.33 -11.08
CA LEU A 239 6.60 -0.37 -10.41
C LEU A 239 6.08 0.00 -9.02
N GLU A 240 4.78 0.29 -8.88
CA GLU A 240 4.13 0.58 -7.60
C GLU A 240 4.27 -0.59 -6.60
N PHE A 241 4.03 -1.82 -7.08
CA PHE A 241 4.23 -3.03 -6.28
C PHE A 241 5.70 -3.24 -5.85
N ALA A 242 6.66 -3.01 -6.75
CA ALA A 242 8.09 -3.09 -6.42
C ALA A 242 8.51 -2.07 -5.36
N VAL A 243 7.97 -0.83 -5.41
CA VAL A 243 8.18 0.18 -4.37
C VAL A 243 7.65 -0.28 -3.01
N LEU A 244 6.46 -0.90 -2.95
CA LEU A 244 5.93 -1.40 -1.69
C LEU A 244 6.82 -2.51 -1.10
N GLY A 245 7.35 -3.42 -1.92
CA GLY A 245 8.31 -4.43 -1.45
C GLY A 245 9.53 -3.81 -0.75
N GLN A 246 10.09 -2.73 -1.32
CA GLN A 246 11.19 -1.99 -0.71
C GLN A 246 10.78 -1.23 0.57
N LEU A 247 9.57 -0.67 0.63
CA LEU A 247 9.00 -0.05 1.83
C LEU A 247 8.83 -1.04 2.98
N VAL A 248 8.35 -2.27 2.72
CA VAL A 248 8.22 -3.32 3.73
C VAL A 248 9.60 -3.76 4.24
N HIS A 249 10.58 -3.92 3.34
CA HIS A 249 11.96 -4.23 3.73
C HIS A 249 12.59 -3.12 4.59
N LEU A 250 12.31 -1.85 4.30
CA LEU A 250 12.72 -0.72 5.15
C LEU A 250 12.08 -0.79 6.54
N ALA A 251 10.78 -1.09 6.61
CA ALA A 251 10.06 -1.18 7.89
C ALA A 251 10.59 -2.33 8.75
N SER A 252 10.79 -3.53 8.18
CA SER A 252 11.37 -4.66 8.92
C SER A 252 12.83 -4.40 9.31
N SER A 253 13.62 -3.72 8.46
CA SER A 253 14.99 -3.31 8.80
C SER A 253 15.02 -2.37 10.02
N ARG A 254 14.04 -1.46 10.15
CA ARG A 254 13.92 -0.58 11.33
C ARG A 254 13.49 -1.34 12.60
N SER A 255 12.66 -2.37 12.48
CA SER A 255 12.32 -3.24 13.62
C SER A 255 13.45 -4.20 13.99
N CYS A 256 14.32 -4.58 13.05
CA CYS A 256 15.51 -5.41 13.30
C CYS A 256 16.68 -4.60 13.87
N CYS A 257 16.74 -3.29 13.56
CA CYS A 257 17.70 -2.32 14.12
C CYS A 257 17.46 -1.96 15.61
N LEU A 258 16.94 -2.91 16.40
CA LEU A 258 16.88 -2.85 17.85
C LEU A 258 17.38 -4.14 18.55
N ASP A 259 17.69 -5.21 17.81
CA ASP A 259 18.30 -6.45 18.35
C ASP A 259 19.15 -7.19 17.28
N PHE A 260 19.97 -6.43 16.55
CA PHE A 260 21.08 -6.98 15.75
C PHE A 260 22.27 -6.03 15.68
N THR A 261 22.70 -5.51 16.84
CA THR A 261 24.01 -4.87 16.95
C THR A 261 25.08 -5.95 16.89
N ILE A 262 25.75 -6.08 15.74
CA ILE A 262 27.00 -6.84 15.62
C ILE A 262 27.95 -6.37 16.72
N GLY A 263 28.39 -7.29 17.58
CA GLY A 263 29.34 -6.97 18.65
C GLY A 263 30.67 -6.47 18.09
N SER A 264 31.51 -5.88 18.94
CA SER A 264 32.82 -5.31 18.56
C SER A 264 33.76 -6.24 17.78
N ASN A 265 33.45 -7.54 17.76
CA ASN A 265 34.25 -8.62 17.22
C ASN A 265 33.86 -8.98 15.77
N GLY A 266 32.86 -8.31 15.17
CA GLY A 266 32.51 -8.44 13.75
C GLY A 266 31.59 -9.61 13.38
N PHE A 267 31.11 -10.38 14.36
CA PHE A 267 30.22 -11.54 14.16
C PHE A 267 28.82 -11.33 14.78
N PRO A 268 27.79 -12.09 14.35
CA PRO A 268 26.50 -12.12 15.00
C PRO A 268 26.60 -12.66 16.43
N ASP A 269 25.79 -12.13 17.36
CA ASP A 269 25.83 -12.49 18.78
C ASP A 269 25.49 -13.98 19.06
N PHE A 270 24.81 -14.65 18.13
CA PHE A 270 24.55 -16.10 18.20
C PHE A 270 25.73 -16.98 17.73
N VAL A 271 26.85 -16.38 17.30
CA VAL A 271 28.05 -17.08 16.80
C VAL A 271 29.24 -16.79 17.71
N ASP A 272 29.42 -17.62 18.73
CA ASP A 272 30.66 -17.64 19.52
C ASP A 272 31.81 -18.23 18.69
N PRO A 273 32.83 -17.44 18.31
CA PRO A 273 33.94 -17.93 17.48
C PRO A 273 34.86 -18.89 18.23
N THR A 274 34.89 -18.87 19.57
CA THR A 274 35.74 -19.79 20.36
C THR A 274 35.30 -21.25 20.16
N ARG A 275 34.01 -21.46 19.89
CA ARG A 275 33.37 -22.75 19.61
C ARG A 275 33.68 -23.32 18.22
N ILE A 276 34.28 -22.51 17.33
CA ILE A 276 34.73 -22.92 15.99
C ILE A 276 36.20 -23.37 16.01
N THR A 277 37.00 -22.83 16.94
CA THR A 277 38.42 -23.18 17.12
C THR A 277 38.66 -24.45 17.96
N THR A 278 37.64 -25.01 18.61
CA THR A 278 37.77 -26.28 19.34
C THR A 278 37.75 -27.47 18.38
N ASP A 279 38.87 -28.20 18.29
CA ASP A 279 39.02 -29.42 17.49
C ASP A 279 37.90 -30.45 17.77
N ILE A 280 37.06 -30.69 16.76
CA ILE A 280 35.90 -31.59 16.82
C ILE A 280 36.31 -33.05 16.59
N THR A 281 37.54 -33.31 16.15
CA THR A 281 38.05 -34.65 15.78
C THR A 281 38.41 -35.51 17.00
N HIS A 282 38.38 -34.95 18.22
CA HIS A 282 38.69 -35.65 19.45
C HIS A 282 37.53 -35.63 20.46
N ALA A 283 36.99 -36.83 20.75
CA ALA A 283 36.00 -37.01 21.79
C ALA A 283 36.57 -36.62 23.16
N ARG A 284 35.81 -35.80 23.92
CA ARG A 284 36.19 -35.29 25.24
C ARG A 284 36.52 -36.43 26.21
N ARG A 285 37.81 -36.66 26.49
CA ARG A 285 38.23 -37.54 27.59
C ARG A 285 37.75 -36.93 28.91
N LEU A 286 36.88 -37.65 29.61
CA LEU A 286 36.73 -37.53 31.06
C LEU A 286 38.01 -38.11 31.68
N ASN A 287 38.75 -37.30 32.46
CA ASN A 287 39.93 -37.76 33.20
C ASN A 287 39.53 -38.11 34.65
N PRO A 288 39.53 -39.39 35.04
CA PRO A 288 39.39 -39.80 36.44
C PRO A 288 40.79 -39.89 37.10
N VAL A 289 41.12 -38.93 37.95
CA VAL A 289 42.30 -38.97 38.84
C VAL A 289 41.81 -38.50 40.21
N ALA A 290 41.63 -39.34 41.24
CA ALA A 290 42.50 -40.38 41.85
C ALA A 290 43.59 -39.78 42.76
N SER A 291 43.76 -40.37 43.94
CA SER A 291 44.29 -39.72 45.15
C SER A 291 45.72 -40.12 45.54
N LYS A 292 46.20 -39.59 46.69
CA LYS A 292 47.46 -39.89 47.43
C LYS A 292 48.73 -39.13 46.97
N PRO A 293 49.78 -38.99 47.80
CA PRO A 293 50.04 -39.66 49.10
C PRO A 293 50.10 -38.74 50.35
N LEU A 294 50.77 -39.20 51.41
CA LEU A 294 50.70 -38.79 52.82
C LEU A 294 52.11 -38.79 53.45
N ARG A 295 52.39 -37.89 54.43
CA ARG A 295 53.11 -38.12 55.73
C ARG A 295 54.01 -36.93 56.17
N SER A 296 54.35 -36.93 57.47
CA SER A 296 55.14 -35.99 58.32
C SER A 296 54.50 -34.59 58.52
N GLU A 297 54.17 -34.06 59.72
CA GLU A 297 54.63 -34.23 61.13
C GLU A 297 55.67 -33.16 61.55
N SER A 298 55.51 -32.61 62.78
CA SER A 298 56.10 -31.38 63.38
C SER A 298 55.82 -30.03 62.65
N ASP A 299 55.77 -28.86 63.30
CA ASP A 299 55.50 -28.47 64.71
C ASP A 299 55.07 -26.97 64.74
N ASP A 300 54.57 -26.48 65.89
CA ASP A 300 54.38 -25.05 66.28
C ASP A 300 53.38 -24.15 65.47
N ALA A 301 52.70 -23.14 66.04
CA ALA A 301 52.30 -22.84 67.43
C ALA A 301 51.22 -21.71 67.45
N ILE A 302 50.65 -21.42 68.64
CA ILE A 302 50.05 -20.11 69.07
C ILE A 302 48.67 -19.68 68.47
N ASP A 303 47.63 -19.82 69.33
CA ASP A 303 46.63 -18.80 69.74
C ASP A 303 45.61 -18.15 68.77
N THR A 304 44.36 -17.82 69.15
CA THR A 304 43.41 -18.32 70.21
C THR A 304 41.93 -18.08 69.74
N PRO A 305 40.81 -18.18 70.51
CA PRO A 305 39.61 -18.87 69.98
C PRO A 305 38.29 -18.07 69.90
N SER A 306 37.25 -18.69 69.33
CA SER A 306 35.84 -18.64 69.78
C SER A 306 35.11 -19.88 69.22
N ILE A 307 34.51 -20.82 69.98
CA ILE A 307 33.48 -20.75 71.04
C ILE A 307 32.10 -20.39 70.43
N LEU A 308 31.02 -21.20 70.48
CA LEU A 308 30.73 -22.48 71.18
C LEU A 308 29.81 -23.42 70.31
N LEU A 309 29.52 -24.63 70.79
CA LEU A 309 28.72 -25.70 70.15
C LEU A 309 27.20 -25.74 70.54
N PRO A 310 26.36 -26.61 69.89
CA PRO A 310 24.89 -26.74 70.05
C PRO A 310 24.49 -28.06 70.79
N PRO A 311 23.34 -28.77 70.57
CA PRO A 311 21.96 -28.40 70.20
C PRO A 311 20.97 -28.58 71.40
N PRO A 312 20.22 -29.69 71.72
CA PRO A 312 19.66 -30.86 71.00
C PRO A 312 18.11 -31.11 71.15
N GLY A 313 17.51 -31.92 70.25
CA GLY A 313 16.27 -32.71 70.45
C GLY A 313 14.90 -32.06 70.09
N GLY A 314 13.88 -32.79 69.61
CA GLY A 314 13.82 -34.19 69.09
C GLY A 314 12.38 -34.77 68.92
N SER A 315 12.13 -35.56 67.86
CA SER A 315 11.15 -36.68 67.67
C SER A 315 9.66 -36.58 68.14
N LEU A 316 8.63 -37.15 67.49
CA LEU A 316 8.41 -37.88 66.22
C LEU A 316 6.86 -38.06 65.97
N SER A 317 6.47 -38.75 64.89
CA SER A 317 5.09 -39.00 64.39
C SER A 317 4.37 -37.77 63.80
N GLY A 318 3.61 -37.82 62.70
CA GLY A 318 3.12 -38.94 61.87
C GLY A 318 1.59 -39.12 62.01
N ASP A 319 0.77 -39.41 60.99
CA ASP A 319 0.94 -39.62 59.52
C ASP A 319 -0.50 -39.53 58.90
N ASP A 320 -0.82 -39.28 57.63
CA ASP A 320 -0.20 -38.80 56.36
C ASP A 320 -1.37 -38.31 55.44
N GLY A 321 -1.11 -37.79 54.21
CA GLY A 321 -2.12 -37.91 53.14
C GLY A 321 -2.24 -36.81 52.07
N HIS A 322 -1.27 -36.74 51.14
CA HIS A 322 -1.44 -36.32 49.73
C HIS A 322 -1.79 -34.87 49.27
N TYR A 323 -1.42 -34.66 48.00
CA TYR A 323 -1.86 -33.71 46.94
C TYR A 323 -1.38 -32.24 46.91
N MET A 324 -1.14 -31.78 45.67
CA MET A 324 -0.57 -30.47 45.32
C MET A 324 -1.59 -29.33 45.41
N THR A 325 -1.10 -28.11 45.69
CA THR A 325 -1.68 -26.87 45.13
C THR A 325 -0.60 -25.91 44.63
N ARG A 326 -0.78 -25.39 43.40
CA ARG A 326 -0.20 -24.11 42.97
C ARG A 326 -1.05 -22.98 43.55
N SER A 327 -0.44 -21.90 44.00
CA SER A 327 -1.14 -20.66 44.38
C SER A 327 -0.62 -19.46 43.57
N THR A 328 -1.30 -19.15 42.48
CA THR A 328 -1.16 -17.85 41.80
C THR A 328 -2.01 -16.82 42.53
N CYS A 329 -1.45 -15.67 42.93
CA CYS A 329 -2.19 -14.62 43.61
C CYS A 329 -2.40 -13.40 42.71
N SER A 330 -3.64 -13.21 42.23
CA SER A 330 -4.12 -11.96 41.64
C SER A 330 -5.14 -11.33 42.59
N ARG A 331 -5.10 -10.00 42.77
CA ARG A 331 -6.04 -9.29 43.66
C ARG A 331 -7.22 -8.72 42.87
N SER A 332 -8.43 -8.88 43.42
CA SER A 332 -9.72 -8.37 42.90
C SER A 332 -9.82 -6.84 43.06
N THR A 333 -10.72 -6.11 42.36
CA THR A 333 -12.20 -6.04 42.51
C THR A 333 -12.84 -5.33 41.28
N GLN A 334 -14.16 -5.32 40.98
CA GLN A 334 -15.37 -6.12 41.29
C GLN A 334 -16.50 -5.70 40.27
N THR A 335 -17.67 -6.35 40.21
CA THR A 335 -18.57 -6.29 39.02
C THR A 335 -20.10 -6.17 39.28
N ASN A 336 -20.81 -5.48 38.35
CA ASN A 336 -22.23 -5.67 37.92
C ASN A 336 -23.37 -5.35 38.95
N PRO A 337 -24.71 -5.46 38.64
CA PRO A 337 -25.43 -5.72 37.36
C PRO A 337 -26.71 -4.86 37.02
N ILE A 338 -27.05 -4.78 35.72
CA ILE A 338 -28.39 -5.00 35.02
C ILE A 338 -29.63 -4.06 35.28
N SER A 339 -30.49 -3.93 34.25
CA SER A 339 -31.76 -3.12 34.13
C SER A 339 -33.06 -4.01 34.30
N PRO A 340 -34.33 -3.74 33.84
CA PRO A 340 -34.92 -2.72 32.92
C PRO A 340 -36.35 -2.14 33.29
N SER A 341 -37.00 -1.40 32.34
CA SER A 341 -38.46 -1.39 32.00
C SER A 341 -39.36 -0.12 32.20
N THR A 342 -40.04 0.28 31.10
CA THR A 342 -41.46 0.72 30.95
C THR A 342 -41.97 2.19 31.19
N THR A 343 -41.97 2.99 30.11
CA THR A 343 -43.10 3.73 29.44
C THR A 343 -43.91 4.92 30.08
N LEU A 344 -44.33 5.88 29.20
CA LEU A 344 -45.36 6.97 29.33
C LEU A 344 -44.94 8.25 30.12
N LEU A 345 -45.42 9.49 29.89
CA LEU A 345 -46.27 10.12 28.83
C LEU A 345 -46.11 11.68 28.84
N LEU A 346 -46.35 12.36 27.68
CA LEU A 346 -46.87 13.74 27.45
C LEU A 346 -46.24 15.00 28.14
N GLY A 347 -46.12 16.15 27.43
CA GLY A 347 -45.78 17.45 28.08
C GLY A 347 -45.38 18.67 27.20
N ASN A 348 -46.34 19.33 26.55
CA ASN A 348 -46.16 20.50 25.64
C ASN A 348 -45.49 21.79 26.21
N SER A 349 -44.85 22.57 25.32
CA SER A 349 -45.10 24.02 25.03
C SER A 349 -44.02 25.13 25.25
N SER A 350 -43.48 25.63 24.11
CA SER A 350 -43.41 27.06 23.67
C SER A 350 -42.62 28.20 24.36
N ARG A 351 -41.86 28.95 23.52
CA ARG A 351 -41.58 30.43 23.52
C ARG A 351 -40.64 31.00 24.64
N SER A 352 -39.98 32.18 24.53
CA SER A 352 -39.90 33.23 23.47
C SER A 352 -38.65 34.16 23.61
N GLY A 353 -37.99 34.53 22.49
CA GLY A 353 -37.21 35.78 22.23
C GLY A 353 -36.06 36.22 23.17
N SER A 354 -35.43 37.40 23.05
CA SER A 354 -35.12 38.31 21.90
C SER A 354 -34.38 39.57 22.39
N ARG A 355 -33.18 39.90 21.83
CA ARG A 355 -32.41 41.18 21.78
C ARG A 355 -30.90 40.88 21.64
N GLU A 356 -30.04 41.51 20.82
CA GLU A 356 -30.08 42.70 19.95
C GLU A 356 -29.80 44.08 20.61
N GLN A 357 -29.13 44.97 19.86
CA GLN A 357 -28.58 46.32 20.13
C GLN A 357 -27.12 46.38 20.68
N ASN A 358 -26.23 47.30 20.25
CA ASN A 358 -26.21 48.10 19.00
C ASN A 358 -24.82 48.76 18.74
N GLY A 359 -24.64 49.38 17.56
CA GLY A 359 -23.62 50.43 17.29
C GLY A 359 -22.35 49.95 16.56
N GLU A 360 -21.74 50.73 15.65
CA GLU A 360 -22.22 51.94 14.96
C GLU A 360 -21.57 52.07 13.56
N ALA A 361 -21.83 53.16 12.83
CA ALA A 361 -21.71 53.23 11.36
C ALA A 361 -20.48 53.99 10.82
N SER A 362 -20.43 54.08 9.47
CA SER A 362 -19.72 55.04 8.60
C SER A 362 -18.45 54.58 7.85
N ASN A 363 -18.14 55.34 6.81
CA ASN A 363 -17.43 55.03 5.55
C ASN A 363 -17.01 56.41 4.95
N PRO A 364 -16.19 56.56 3.89
CA PRO A 364 -15.00 55.84 3.41
C PRO A 364 -13.77 56.80 3.23
N GLU A 365 -12.82 56.45 2.35
CA GLU A 365 -11.93 57.32 1.53
C GLU A 365 -10.97 58.35 2.18
N THR A 366 -9.67 58.23 1.88
CA THR A 366 -8.88 59.32 1.24
C THR A 366 -7.53 58.82 0.69
N GLU A 367 -6.93 59.59 -0.23
CA GLU A 367 -5.82 59.19 -1.11
C GLU A 367 -4.52 59.98 -0.87
N CYS A 368 -3.38 59.38 -1.27
CA CYS A 368 -2.12 60.05 -1.66
C CYS A 368 -1.39 60.85 -0.52
N PRO A 369 -0.17 61.42 -0.75
CA PRO A 369 0.28 62.20 -1.92
C PRO A 369 1.02 61.41 -3.02
N GLY A 370 0.87 61.89 -4.25
CA GLY A 370 1.53 61.41 -5.48
C GLY A 370 1.14 62.30 -6.64
#